data_AF-A0A933J4H1-F1
#
_entry.id   AF-A0A933J4H1-F1
#
_cell.length_a   1.000
_cell.length_b   1.000
_cell.length_c   1.000
_cell.angle_alpha   90.00
_cell.angle_beta   90.00
_cell.angle_gamma   90.00
#
_symmetry.space_group_name_H-M   'P 1'
#
loop_
_entity.id
_entity.type
_entity.pdbx_description
1 polymer ?
#
loop_
_entity_poly.entity_id
_entity_poly.type
_entity_poly.pdbx_seq_one_letter_code
_entity_poly.pdbx_strand_id
1 'polypeptide(L)'
;MLFTLATSSPAGKPSEDVLRWEAEYGWPVNHRAGNGDLVSYEVDYYKALEQFNRVAKASKIVLVNQFGWGRERGGTRMPKAMEPADIRYGTDLEFGQSIYEPFGIGQLEPLATGALCCVSNVCGCVGFIKQANDSVSANVLVADYVTLPPEWQTPELDALLRIGQGQRDEIEMRQAARVAQEISARLPRTRKAKATMRAEGQALARQMSWQVVVEQGLLPALRTLF
;
A
#
# COMPACT_ATOMS: atom_id res chain seq x y z
N MET A 1 -0.49 9.06 -10.96
CA MET A 1 -1.57 9.30 -10.00
C MET A 1 -1.40 8.28 -8.90
N LEU A 2 -1.50 8.67 -7.63
CA LEU A 2 -1.53 7.77 -6.49
C LEU A 2 -2.95 7.80 -5.91
N PHE A 3 -3.54 6.64 -5.68
CA PHE A 3 -4.78 6.52 -4.92
C PHE A 3 -4.44 6.12 -3.50
N THR A 4 -4.98 6.83 -2.52
CA THR A 4 -4.87 6.46 -1.11
C THR A 4 -6.25 6.11 -0.60
N LEU A 5 -6.37 4.94 0.04
CA LEU A 5 -7.65 4.46 0.54
C LEU A 5 -7.73 4.72 2.04
N ALA A 6 -8.88 5.21 2.50
CA ALA A 6 -9.20 5.27 3.93
C ALA A 6 -10.43 4.41 4.22
N THR A 7 -10.37 3.63 5.29
CA THR A 7 -11.45 2.72 5.72
C THR A 7 -12.00 3.09 7.09
N SER A 8 -11.88 4.38 7.47
CA SER A 8 -12.38 4.92 8.74
C SER A 8 -13.89 4.65 8.94
N SER A 9 -14.62 4.46 7.84
CA SER A 9 -16.02 4.01 7.81
C SER A 9 -16.11 2.62 7.17
N PRO A 10 -16.18 1.52 7.95
CA PRO A 10 -16.15 0.15 7.41
C PRO A 10 -17.29 -0.18 6.43
N ALA A 11 -18.46 0.41 6.64
CA ALA A 11 -19.62 0.24 5.76
C ALA A 11 -19.52 1.03 4.44
N GLY A 12 -18.52 1.92 4.31
CA GLY A 12 -18.43 2.93 3.26
C GLY A 12 -19.37 4.12 3.49
N LYS A 13 -19.40 5.04 2.53
CA LYS A 13 -20.32 6.18 2.50
C LYS A 13 -21.65 5.75 1.88
N PRO A 14 -22.80 6.33 2.30
CA PRO A 14 -24.07 6.08 1.63
C PRO A 14 -23.98 6.46 0.14
N SER A 15 -24.51 5.62 -0.76
CA SER A 15 -24.43 5.86 -2.20
C SER A 15 -25.13 7.15 -2.63
N GLU A 16 -26.21 7.54 -1.95
CA GLU A 16 -26.90 8.82 -2.18
C GLU A 16 -26.02 10.04 -1.88
N ASP A 17 -25.21 9.95 -0.82
CA ASP A 17 -24.25 10.99 -0.44
C ASP A 17 -23.12 11.07 -1.45
N VAL A 18 -22.57 9.92 -1.87
CA VAL A 18 -21.54 9.85 -2.91
C VAL A 18 -22.02 10.53 -4.20
N LEU A 19 -23.23 10.22 -4.66
CA LEU A 19 -23.79 10.81 -5.88
C LEU A 19 -24.00 12.31 -5.74
N ARG A 20 -24.48 12.77 -4.58
CA ARG A 20 -24.63 14.19 -4.27
C ARG A 20 -23.26 14.90 -4.28
N TRP A 21 -22.26 14.34 -3.60
CA TRP A 21 -20.92 14.90 -3.51
C TRP A 21 -20.17 14.91 -4.85
N GLU A 22 -20.34 13.85 -5.65
CA GLU A 22 -19.87 13.78 -7.03
C GLU A 22 -20.45 14.94 -7.85
N ALA A 23 -21.76 15.20 -7.75
CA ALA A 23 -22.43 16.27 -8.49
C ALA A 23 -22.03 17.67 -7.99
N GLU A 24 -21.94 17.87 -6.68
CA GLU A 24 -21.70 19.20 -6.07
C GLU A 24 -20.25 19.66 -6.19
N TYR A 25 -19.30 18.75 -6.03
CA TYR A 25 -17.88 19.10 -5.99
C TYR A 25 -16.94 18.06 -6.62
N GLY A 26 -17.46 16.99 -7.24
CA GLY A 26 -16.63 16.07 -8.01
C GLY A 26 -15.83 15.08 -7.17
N TRP A 27 -16.38 14.64 -6.03
CA TRP A 27 -15.88 13.48 -5.28
C TRP A 27 -15.59 12.28 -6.22
N PRO A 28 -14.52 11.49 -6.02
CA PRO A 28 -13.52 11.55 -4.93
C PRO A 28 -12.31 12.46 -5.24
N VAL A 29 -12.35 13.24 -6.32
CA VAL A 29 -11.20 14.11 -6.67
C VAL A 29 -11.10 15.30 -5.70
N ASN A 30 -12.24 15.81 -5.25
CA ASN A 30 -12.32 16.87 -4.25
C ASN A 30 -13.16 16.39 -3.06
N HIS A 31 -12.85 16.93 -1.88
CA HIS A 31 -13.55 16.62 -0.64
C HIS A 31 -13.98 17.88 0.12
N ARG A 32 -14.96 17.74 1.02
CA ARG A 32 -15.39 18.81 1.93
C ARG A 32 -15.52 18.28 3.37
N ALA A 33 -15.15 19.10 4.34
CA ALA A 33 -15.36 18.80 5.76
C ALA A 33 -16.74 19.29 6.24
N GLY A 34 -17.26 18.66 7.30
CA GLY A 34 -18.47 19.11 7.99
C GLY A 34 -19.80 18.58 7.44
N ASN A 35 -19.79 17.80 6.36
CA ASN A 35 -20.99 17.19 5.75
C ASN A 35 -20.99 15.65 5.77
N GLY A 36 -20.01 15.02 6.44
CA GLY A 36 -19.87 13.56 6.52
C GLY A 36 -18.95 12.93 5.47
N ASP A 37 -18.48 13.68 4.48
CA ASP A 37 -17.46 13.22 3.52
C ASP A 37 -16.14 12.94 4.25
N LEU A 38 -15.45 13.98 4.73
CA LEU A 38 -14.24 13.78 5.55
C LEU A 38 -14.61 13.53 7.02
N VAL A 39 -14.05 12.47 7.61
CA VAL A 39 -14.24 12.13 9.03
C VAL A 39 -12.90 11.98 9.77
N SER A 40 -12.87 12.41 11.03
CA SER A 40 -11.69 12.25 11.91
C SER A 40 -10.40 12.76 11.25
N TYR A 41 -9.34 11.94 11.23
CA TYR A 41 -8.03 12.25 10.67
C TYR A 41 -8.03 12.49 9.15
N GLU A 42 -9.09 12.11 8.43
CA GLU A 42 -9.20 12.39 6.99
C GLU A 42 -9.23 13.89 6.70
N VAL A 43 -9.74 14.71 7.64
CA VAL A 43 -9.80 16.17 7.48
C VAL A 43 -8.40 16.77 7.35
N ASP A 44 -7.51 16.44 8.28
CA ASP A 44 -6.15 16.99 8.27
C ASP A 44 -5.28 16.30 7.21
N TYR A 45 -5.50 15.01 6.96
CA TYR A 45 -4.85 14.31 5.87
C TYR A 45 -5.20 14.92 4.50
N TYR A 46 -6.48 15.19 4.21
CA TYR A 46 -6.89 15.79 2.95
C TYR A 46 -6.34 17.21 2.77
N LYS A 47 -6.27 18.03 3.83
CA LYS A 47 -5.59 19.34 3.77
C LYS A 47 -4.13 19.21 3.33
N ALA A 48 -3.41 18.21 3.85
CA ALA A 48 -2.03 17.94 3.45
C ALA A 48 -1.95 17.49 1.97
N LEU A 49 -2.90 16.66 1.51
CA LEU A 49 -3.00 16.27 0.11
C LEU A 49 -3.28 17.47 -0.81
N GLU A 50 -4.17 18.38 -0.44
CA GLU A 50 -4.45 19.60 -1.20
C GLU A 50 -3.21 20.50 -1.30
N GLN A 51 -2.46 20.65 -0.22
CA GLN A 51 -1.20 21.38 -0.22
C GLN A 51 -0.19 20.73 -1.18
N PHE A 52 -0.03 19.40 -1.10
CA PHE A 52 0.84 18.65 -2.00
C PHE A 52 0.41 18.80 -3.47
N ASN A 53 -0.86 18.55 -3.78
CA ASN A 53 -1.41 18.57 -5.13
C ASN A 53 -1.37 19.97 -5.76
N ARG A 54 -1.33 21.04 -4.98
CA ARG A 54 -1.19 22.42 -5.48
C ARG A 54 0.17 22.68 -6.10
N VAL A 55 1.23 22.08 -5.54
CA VAL A 55 2.62 22.34 -5.96
C VAL A 55 3.20 21.22 -6.81
N ALA A 56 2.78 19.97 -6.58
CA ALA A 56 3.28 18.81 -7.31
C ALA A 56 2.82 18.85 -8.78
N LYS A 57 3.78 18.76 -9.70
CA LYS A 57 3.52 18.79 -11.16
C LYS A 57 3.47 17.40 -11.80
N ALA A 58 4.34 16.50 -11.36
CA ALA A 58 4.53 15.18 -11.97
C ALA A 58 3.71 14.07 -11.30
N SER A 59 3.13 14.34 -10.13
CA SER A 59 2.32 13.40 -9.37
C SER A 59 1.14 14.12 -8.74
N LYS A 60 0.09 13.35 -8.48
CA LYS A 60 -1.16 13.78 -7.83
C LYS A 60 -1.64 12.63 -6.96
N ILE A 61 -2.25 12.96 -5.84
CA ILE A 61 -2.82 12.01 -4.88
C ILE A 61 -4.33 12.22 -4.84
N VAL A 62 -5.10 11.14 -4.95
CA VAL A 62 -6.55 11.13 -4.80
C VAL A 62 -6.88 10.28 -3.58
N LEU A 63 -7.58 10.89 -2.62
CA LEU A 63 -8.12 10.16 -1.47
C LEU A 63 -9.42 9.47 -1.91
N VAL A 64 -9.50 8.17 -1.68
CA VAL A 64 -10.75 7.41 -1.80
C VAL A 64 -11.09 6.95 -0.39
N ASN A 65 -11.89 7.74 0.32
CA ASN A 65 -12.20 7.57 1.74
C ASN A 65 -13.25 6.48 2.03
N GLN A 66 -13.19 5.38 1.29
CA GLN A 66 -13.96 4.18 1.53
C GLN A 66 -13.39 2.98 0.74
N PHE A 67 -13.84 1.78 1.10
CA PHE A 67 -13.57 0.58 0.34
C PHE A 67 -14.53 0.43 -0.86
N GLY A 68 -14.02 -0.16 -1.94
CA GLY A 68 -14.80 -0.59 -3.10
C GLY A 68 -14.66 0.31 -4.32
N TRP A 69 -14.55 -0.33 -5.47
CA TRP A 69 -14.46 0.29 -6.79
C TRP A 69 -15.65 -0.14 -7.64
N GLY A 70 -16.24 0.80 -8.38
CA GLY A 70 -17.48 0.59 -9.13
C GLY A 70 -18.48 1.70 -8.88
N ARG A 71 -19.58 1.75 -9.63
CA ARG A 71 -20.54 2.88 -9.55
C ARG A 71 -21.33 2.97 -8.25
N GLU A 72 -21.64 1.82 -7.66
CA GLU A 72 -22.37 1.74 -6.38
C GLU A 72 -21.62 2.48 -5.25
N ARG A 73 -20.29 2.34 -5.26
CA ARG A 73 -19.41 2.91 -4.25
C ARG A 73 -18.79 4.22 -4.72
N GLY A 74 -18.21 4.23 -5.91
CA GLY A 74 -17.40 5.31 -6.46
C GLY A 74 -18.14 6.38 -7.27
N GLY A 75 -19.47 6.32 -7.38
CA GLY A 75 -20.25 7.28 -8.18
C GLY A 75 -20.26 6.98 -9.69
N THR A 76 -20.98 7.80 -10.45
CA THR A 76 -21.31 7.57 -11.86
C THR A 76 -20.14 7.75 -12.83
N ARG A 77 -19.09 8.49 -12.43
CA ARG A 77 -17.83 8.66 -13.16
C ARG A 77 -17.02 7.37 -13.25
N MET A 78 -17.21 6.42 -12.34
CA MET A 78 -16.61 5.10 -12.50
C MET A 78 -17.19 4.41 -13.74
N PRO A 79 -16.37 3.70 -14.53
CA PRO A 79 -16.86 2.92 -15.66
C PRO A 79 -17.96 1.94 -15.21
N LYS A 80 -19.00 1.76 -16.04
CA LYS A 80 -20.13 0.88 -15.71
C LYS A 80 -19.69 -0.56 -15.45
N ALA A 81 -18.65 -1.02 -16.15
CA ALA A 81 -18.11 -2.36 -16.06
C ALA A 81 -16.90 -2.47 -15.11
N MET A 82 -16.62 -1.44 -14.29
CA MET A 82 -15.48 -1.49 -13.39
C MET A 82 -15.67 -2.55 -12.30
N GLU A 83 -14.69 -3.41 -12.15
CA GLU A 83 -14.59 -4.43 -11.11
C GLU A 83 -13.48 -4.08 -10.11
N PRO A 84 -13.54 -4.60 -8.86
CA PRO A 84 -12.46 -4.42 -7.90
C PRO A 84 -11.10 -4.92 -8.40
N ALA A 85 -11.05 -5.91 -9.28
CA ALA A 85 -9.79 -6.42 -9.85
C ALA A 85 -9.13 -5.42 -10.82
N ASP A 86 -9.91 -4.54 -11.46
CA ASP A 86 -9.40 -3.59 -12.46
C ASP A 86 -8.38 -2.63 -11.86
N ILE A 87 -8.56 -2.22 -10.60
CA ILE A 87 -7.58 -1.36 -9.94
C ILE A 87 -6.23 -2.07 -9.85
N ARG A 88 -6.22 -3.37 -9.50
CA ARG A 88 -5.01 -4.18 -9.37
C ARG A 88 -4.35 -4.41 -10.72
N TYR A 89 -5.13 -4.59 -11.78
CA TYR A 89 -4.59 -4.70 -13.15
C TYR A 89 -3.97 -3.38 -13.65
N GLY A 90 -4.50 -2.25 -13.20
CA GLY A 90 -4.00 -0.90 -13.52
C GLY A 90 -2.84 -0.43 -12.64
N THR A 91 -2.57 -1.09 -11.52
CA THR A 91 -1.51 -0.70 -10.58
C THR A 91 -0.13 -1.01 -11.13
N ASP A 92 0.72 0.01 -11.27
CA ASP A 92 2.15 -0.16 -11.53
C ASP A 92 2.97 -0.29 -10.21
N LEU A 93 2.48 0.33 -9.13
CA LEU A 93 3.15 0.42 -7.83
C LEU A 93 2.14 0.42 -6.69
N GLU A 94 2.33 -0.47 -5.72
CA GLU A 94 1.55 -0.56 -4.49
C GLU A 94 2.41 -0.14 -3.29
N PHE A 95 1.86 0.68 -2.40
CA PHE A 95 2.55 1.14 -1.19
C PHE A 95 1.95 0.51 0.06
N GLY A 96 2.69 -0.41 0.66
CA GLY A 96 2.40 -1.04 1.95
C GLY A 96 3.23 -0.47 3.10
N GLN A 97 3.07 0.81 3.41
CA GLN A 97 3.93 1.54 4.35
C GLN A 97 3.42 1.46 5.80
N SER A 98 3.08 0.25 6.26
CA SER A 98 2.55 0.04 7.60
C SER A 98 3.58 0.35 8.68
N ILE A 99 3.13 0.98 9.76
CA ILE A 99 3.89 1.13 11.01
C ILE A 99 3.74 -0.10 11.93
N TYR A 100 2.69 -0.88 11.72
CA TYR A 100 2.43 -2.18 12.33
C TYR A 100 1.44 -2.95 11.45
N GLU A 101 1.80 -4.15 11.02
CA GLU A 101 0.94 -4.99 10.18
C GLU A 101 1.31 -6.46 10.38
N PRO A 102 0.55 -7.22 11.19
CA PRO A 102 0.91 -8.60 11.54
C PRO A 102 0.99 -9.55 10.35
N PHE A 103 0.22 -9.29 9.28
CA PHE A 103 0.19 -10.18 8.11
C PHE A 103 0.29 -9.43 6.78
N GLY A 104 -0.63 -8.51 6.49
CA GLY A 104 -0.46 -7.55 5.40
C GLY A 104 -0.47 -8.07 3.96
N ILE A 105 -1.24 -9.11 3.62
CA ILE A 105 -1.31 -9.61 2.23
C ILE A 105 -1.97 -8.65 1.25
N GLY A 106 -2.78 -7.70 1.73
CA GLY A 106 -3.43 -6.69 0.88
C GLY A 106 -2.44 -5.93 0.00
N GLN A 107 -1.25 -5.67 0.55
CA GLN A 107 -0.16 -4.93 -0.10
C GLN A 107 0.51 -5.71 -1.25
N LEU A 108 0.20 -7.00 -1.38
CA LEU A 108 0.73 -7.90 -2.41
C LEU A 108 -0.35 -8.34 -3.41
N GLU A 109 -1.59 -7.86 -3.28
CA GLU A 109 -2.66 -8.21 -4.20
C GLU A 109 -2.38 -7.89 -5.67
N PRO A 110 -1.69 -6.78 -6.03
CA PRO A 110 -1.34 -6.51 -7.42
C PRO A 110 -0.04 -7.19 -7.86
N LEU A 111 0.60 -8.00 -7.01
CA LEU A 111 1.84 -8.71 -7.36
C LEU A 111 1.67 -9.58 -8.61
N ALA A 112 0.59 -10.35 -8.68
CA ALA A 112 0.29 -11.25 -9.80
C ALA A 112 -0.07 -10.52 -11.10
N THR A 113 -0.31 -9.20 -11.05
CA THR A 113 -0.57 -8.36 -12.23
C THR A 113 0.73 -7.73 -12.76
N GLY A 114 1.83 -7.85 -12.01
CA GLY A 114 3.15 -7.34 -12.35
C GLY A 114 3.49 -6.00 -11.70
N ALA A 115 2.73 -5.56 -10.70
CA ALA A 115 3.07 -4.36 -9.94
C ALA A 115 4.35 -4.54 -9.12
N LEU A 116 5.04 -3.42 -8.87
CA LEU A 116 6.04 -3.32 -7.82
C LEU A 116 5.32 -3.10 -6.48
N CYS A 117 5.55 -3.95 -5.49
CA CYS A 117 4.99 -3.81 -4.14
C CYS A 117 6.08 -3.27 -3.20
N CYS A 118 5.93 -2.03 -2.75
CA CYS A 118 6.83 -1.39 -1.81
C CYS A 118 6.26 -1.51 -0.40
N VAL A 119 6.80 -2.43 0.40
CA VAL A 119 6.28 -2.78 1.73
C VAL A 119 7.26 -2.36 2.83
N SER A 120 6.72 -2.03 4.00
CA SER A 120 7.50 -1.74 5.19
C SER A 120 8.14 -3.03 5.75
N ASN A 121 9.35 -2.93 6.30
CA ASN A 121 10.06 -4.07 6.88
C ASN A 121 9.39 -4.65 8.15
N VAL A 122 8.47 -3.90 8.76
CA VAL A 122 7.65 -4.35 9.90
C VAL A 122 6.34 -5.02 9.48
N CYS A 123 6.08 -5.16 8.18
CA CYS A 123 4.92 -5.89 7.68
C CYS A 123 5.19 -7.40 7.67
N GLY A 124 4.25 -8.18 8.23
CA GLY A 124 4.36 -9.65 8.30
C GLY A 124 4.51 -10.33 6.95
N CYS A 125 4.03 -9.72 5.86
CA CYS A 125 4.15 -10.27 4.52
C CYS A 125 5.61 -10.43 4.07
N VAL A 126 6.54 -9.66 4.65
CA VAL A 126 7.98 -9.77 4.37
C VAL A 126 8.51 -11.14 4.82
N GLY A 127 8.06 -11.65 5.96
CA GLY A 127 8.40 -12.99 6.42
C GLY A 127 7.89 -14.06 5.46
N PHE A 128 6.66 -13.90 4.98
CA PHE A 128 6.04 -14.85 4.05
C PHE A 128 6.73 -14.85 2.67
N ILE A 129 7.12 -13.67 2.16
CA ILE A 129 7.90 -13.55 0.92
C ILE A 129 9.25 -14.28 1.04
N LYS A 130 9.96 -14.12 2.17
CA LYS A 130 11.24 -14.79 2.42
C LYS A 130 11.09 -16.31 2.53
N GLN A 131 9.97 -16.80 3.04
CA GLN A 131 9.69 -18.23 3.08
C GLN A 131 9.33 -18.80 1.69
N ALA A 132 8.61 -18.02 0.89
CA ALA A 132 8.17 -18.42 -0.45
C ALA A 132 9.30 -18.37 -1.50
N ASN A 133 10.36 -17.58 -1.25
CA ASN A 133 11.50 -17.43 -2.15
C ASN A 133 12.74 -17.06 -1.34
N ASP A 134 13.85 -17.78 -1.56
CA ASP A 134 15.15 -17.57 -0.89
C ASP A 134 15.69 -16.14 -1.09
N SER A 135 15.18 -15.41 -2.10
CA SER A 135 15.47 -13.99 -2.31
C SER A 135 14.20 -13.17 -2.53
N VAL A 136 14.25 -11.89 -2.14
CA VAL A 136 13.17 -10.94 -2.42
C VAL A 136 13.04 -10.76 -3.93
N SER A 137 11.87 -11.09 -4.47
CA SER A 137 11.54 -10.94 -5.90
C SER A 137 11.78 -9.50 -6.38
N ALA A 138 12.12 -9.33 -7.67
CA ALA A 138 12.24 -8.01 -8.30
C ALA A 138 10.95 -7.16 -8.17
N ASN A 139 9.81 -7.82 -8.01
CA ASN A 139 8.50 -7.19 -7.79
C ASN A 139 8.27 -6.68 -6.36
N VAL A 140 9.19 -6.91 -5.43
CA VAL A 140 9.03 -6.49 -4.04
C VAL A 140 10.21 -5.59 -3.64
N LEU A 141 9.89 -4.45 -3.06
CA LEU A 141 10.85 -3.54 -2.44
C LEU A 141 10.52 -3.42 -0.97
N VAL A 142 11.49 -3.74 -0.10
CA VAL A 142 11.33 -3.57 1.34
C VAL A 142 11.93 -2.22 1.76
N ALA A 143 11.10 -1.37 2.34
CA ALA A 143 11.48 -0.11 2.95
C ALA A 143 11.70 -0.33 4.46
N ASP A 144 12.89 0.01 4.95
CA ASP A 144 13.27 -0.22 6.35
C ASP A 144 13.31 1.10 7.10
N TYR A 145 12.31 1.34 7.95
CA TYR A 145 12.18 2.58 8.73
C TYR A 145 12.55 2.41 10.20
N VAL A 146 12.97 1.22 10.63
CA VAL A 146 13.20 0.91 12.06
C VAL A 146 14.63 0.49 12.37
N THR A 147 15.44 0.13 11.37
CA THR A 147 16.86 -0.15 11.58
C THR A 147 17.62 1.15 11.78
N LEU A 148 18.30 1.25 12.93
CA LEU A 148 19.14 2.40 13.25
C LEU A 148 20.40 2.42 12.37
N PRO A 149 20.80 3.60 11.87
CA PRO A 149 22.10 3.80 11.23
C PRO A 149 23.24 3.32 12.14
N PRO A 150 24.36 2.79 11.59
CA PRO A 150 25.48 2.29 12.38
C PRO A 150 25.99 3.26 13.45
N GLU A 151 25.99 4.56 13.14
CA GLU A 151 26.40 5.64 14.05
C GLU A 151 25.49 5.82 15.28
N TRP A 152 24.27 5.29 15.25
CA TRP A 152 23.28 5.40 16.33
C TRP A 152 22.99 4.06 17.01
N GLN A 153 23.59 2.97 16.53
CA GLN A 153 23.42 1.66 17.15
C GLN A 153 24.07 1.68 18.54
N THR A 154 23.25 1.36 19.54
CA THR A 154 23.67 1.32 20.93
C THR A 154 22.95 0.19 21.66
N PRO A 155 23.64 -0.54 22.55
CA PRO A 155 22.98 -1.52 23.42
C PRO A 155 22.24 -0.85 24.60
N GLU A 156 22.39 0.46 24.80
CA GLU A 156 21.82 1.17 25.95
C GLU A 156 20.32 1.46 25.76
N LEU A 157 19.48 0.83 26.59
CA LEU A 157 18.03 0.99 26.55
C LEU A 157 17.59 2.45 26.70
N ASP A 158 18.19 3.21 27.61
CA ASP A 158 17.86 4.61 27.82
C ASP A 158 18.12 5.47 26.59
N ALA A 159 19.17 5.16 25.82
CA ALA A 159 19.46 5.86 24.58
C ALA A 159 18.41 5.54 23.50
N LEU A 160 17.96 4.28 23.42
CA LEU A 160 16.88 3.86 22.52
C LEU A 160 15.54 4.52 22.90
N LEU A 161 15.21 4.60 24.19
CA LEU A 161 13.99 5.27 24.68
C LEU A 161 13.99 6.78 24.43
N ARG A 162 15.17 7.39 24.24
CA ARG A 162 15.33 8.81 23.92
C ARG A 162 15.30 9.12 22.42
N ILE A 163 15.08 8.12 21.55
CA ILE A 163 14.87 8.38 20.12
C ILE A 163 13.65 9.29 19.95
N GLY A 164 13.93 10.52 19.56
CA GLY A 164 12.96 11.59 19.41
C GLY A 164 12.49 11.75 17.97
N GLN A 165 11.73 12.81 17.75
CA GLN A 165 11.21 13.15 16.41
C GLN A 165 12.35 13.42 15.42
N GLY A 166 13.37 14.18 15.80
CA GLY A 166 14.47 14.52 14.88
C GLY A 166 15.20 13.29 14.33
N GLN A 167 15.48 12.29 15.16
CA GLN A 167 16.09 11.05 14.70
C GLN A 167 15.16 10.25 13.79
N ARG A 168 13.86 10.18 14.10
CA ARG A 168 12.87 9.50 13.26
C ARG A 168 12.72 10.18 11.90
N ASP A 169 12.60 11.50 11.88
CA ASP A 169 12.50 12.30 10.65
C ASP A 169 13.72 12.06 9.76
N GLU A 170 14.92 11.98 10.34
CA GLU A 170 16.14 11.70 9.58
C GLU A 170 16.17 10.28 8.99
N ILE A 171 15.75 9.26 9.74
CA ILE A 171 15.61 7.89 9.23
C ILE A 171 14.58 7.85 8.10
N GLU A 172 13.41 8.44 8.32
CA GLU A 172 12.33 8.51 7.34
C GLU A 172 12.77 9.21 6.05
N MET A 173 13.46 10.35 6.15
CA MET A 173 13.97 11.09 4.99
C MET A 173 15.03 10.29 4.22
N ARG A 174 16.02 9.72 4.91
CA ARG A 174 17.08 8.90 4.28
C ARG A 174 16.47 7.70 3.55
N GLN A 175 15.52 7.02 4.20
CA GLN A 175 14.89 5.82 3.64
C GLN A 175 13.92 6.13 2.51
N ALA A 176 13.10 7.18 2.64
CA ALA A 176 12.22 7.63 1.57
C ALA A 176 13.01 8.01 0.31
N ALA A 177 14.16 8.70 0.45
CA ALA A 177 15.02 9.04 -0.67
C ALA A 177 15.59 7.79 -1.37
N ARG A 178 16.11 6.82 -0.60
CA ARG A 178 16.62 5.54 -1.12
C ARG A 178 15.51 4.76 -1.84
N VAL A 179 14.35 4.60 -1.20
CA VAL A 179 13.20 3.86 -1.73
C VAL A 179 12.68 4.51 -3.01
N ALA A 180 12.62 5.84 -3.08
CA ALA A 180 12.23 6.55 -4.29
C ALA A 180 13.19 6.28 -5.47
N GLN A 181 14.50 6.23 -5.22
CA GLN A 181 15.49 5.88 -6.25
C GLN A 181 15.31 4.44 -6.74
N GLU A 182 15.12 3.49 -5.83
CA GLU A 182 14.87 2.08 -6.15
C GLU A 182 13.58 1.90 -6.96
N ILE A 183 12.48 2.57 -6.57
CA ILE A 183 11.22 2.56 -7.32
C ILE A 183 11.46 3.07 -8.75
N SER A 184 12.13 4.20 -8.90
CA SER A 184 12.42 4.79 -10.22
C SER A 184 13.27 3.88 -11.11
N ALA A 185 14.19 3.13 -10.51
CA ALA A 185 15.05 2.18 -11.20
C ALA A 185 14.31 0.88 -11.60
N ARG A 186 13.41 0.38 -10.75
CA ARG A 186 12.75 -0.92 -10.94
C ARG A 186 11.43 -0.85 -11.71
N LEU A 187 10.77 0.31 -11.74
CA LEU A 187 9.50 0.45 -12.45
C LEU A 187 9.64 0.10 -13.95
N PRO A 188 8.78 -0.77 -14.49
CA PRO A 188 8.95 -1.30 -15.83
C PRO A 188 8.60 -0.26 -16.90
N ARG A 189 9.59 0.12 -17.72
CA ARG A 189 9.43 1.14 -18.77
C ARG A 189 9.04 0.58 -20.14
N THR A 190 9.01 -0.73 -20.29
CA THR A 190 8.69 -1.40 -21.56
C THR A 190 7.65 -2.51 -21.36
N ARG A 191 6.91 -2.84 -22.41
CA ARG A 191 5.94 -3.95 -22.39
C ARG A 191 6.61 -5.29 -22.06
N LYS A 192 7.84 -5.50 -22.53
CA LYS A 192 8.64 -6.69 -22.22
C LYS A 192 8.95 -6.77 -20.72
N ALA A 193 9.43 -5.66 -20.13
CA ALA A 193 9.69 -5.59 -18.69
C ALA A 193 8.41 -5.83 -17.86
N LYS A 194 7.28 -5.23 -18.27
CA LYS A 194 5.97 -5.48 -17.63
C LYS A 194 5.56 -6.96 -17.70
N ALA A 195 5.76 -7.61 -18.84
CA ALA A 195 5.46 -9.03 -19.00
C ALA A 195 6.35 -9.92 -18.12
N THR A 196 7.64 -9.60 -18.00
CA THR A 196 8.56 -10.26 -17.07
C THR A 196 8.12 -10.11 -15.63
N MET A 197 7.87 -8.89 -15.16
CA MET A 197 7.39 -8.62 -13.81
C MET A 197 6.07 -9.34 -13.51
N ARG A 198 5.16 -9.44 -14.49
CA ARG A 198 3.93 -10.22 -14.31
C ARG A 198 4.21 -11.71 -14.15
N ALA A 199 5.09 -12.29 -14.96
CA ALA A 199 5.43 -13.71 -14.85
C ALA A 199 6.10 -14.04 -13.49
N GLU A 200 7.04 -13.19 -13.07
CA GLU A 200 7.74 -13.31 -11.77
C GLU A 200 6.77 -13.12 -10.60
N GLY A 201 5.92 -12.09 -10.66
CA GLY A 201 4.90 -11.84 -9.65
C GLY A 201 3.87 -12.97 -9.55
N GLN A 202 3.46 -13.57 -10.67
CA GLN A 202 2.58 -14.75 -10.67
C GLN A 202 3.26 -15.98 -10.06
N ALA A 203 4.55 -16.19 -10.36
CA ALA A 203 5.31 -17.30 -9.79
C ALA A 203 5.40 -17.17 -8.26
N LEU A 204 5.72 -15.98 -7.75
CA LEU A 204 5.76 -15.71 -6.31
C LEU A 204 4.36 -15.84 -5.67
N ALA A 205 3.32 -15.25 -6.25
CA ALA A 205 1.96 -15.34 -5.73
C ALA A 205 1.45 -16.79 -5.61
N ARG A 206 1.85 -17.70 -6.51
CA ARG A 206 1.50 -19.13 -6.44
C ARG A 206 2.13 -19.82 -5.22
N GLN A 207 3.38 -19.49 -4.91
CA GLN A 207 4.07 -20.00 -3.71
C GLN A 207 3.43 -19.45 -2.42
N MET A 208 2.74 -18.32 -2.52
CA MET A 208 2.04 -17.68 -1.41
C MET A 208 0.54 -18.04 -1.35
N SER A 209 0.10 -19.06 -2.09
CA SER A 209 -1.31 -19.45 -2.15
C SER A 209 -1.78 -20.17 -0.87
N TRP A 210 -3.08 -20.10 -0.60
CA TRP A 210 -3.70 -20.84 0.51
C TRP A 210 -3.45 -22.35 0.44
N GLN A 211 -3.40 -22.91 -0.77
CA GLN A 211 -3.08 -24.32 -0.96
C GLN A 211 -1.69 -24.64 -0.39
N VAL A 212 -0.67 -23.85 -0.75
CA VAL A 212 0.69 -24.02 -0.24
C VAL A 212 0.74 -23.86 1.28
N VAL A 213 0.08 -22.82 1.82
CA VAL A 213 0.01 -22.58 3.28
C VAL A 213 -0.61 -23.76 4.02
N VAL A 214 -1.70 -24.33 3.48
CA VAL A 214 -2.38 -25.47 4.09
C VAL A 214 -1.54 -26.73 4.00
N GLU A 215 -1.01 -27.05 2.82
CA GLU A 215 -0.25 -28.28 2.56
C GLU A 215 1.10 -28.31 3.28
N GLN A 216 1.79 -27.18 3.35
CA GLN A 216 3.16 -27.10 3.88
C GLN A 216 3.24 -26.57 5.32
N GLY A 217 2.22 -25.86 5.80
CA GLY A 217 2.18 -25.31 7.15
C GLY A 217 1.17 -26.02 8.04
N LEU A 218 -0.12 -25.87 7.73
CA LEU A 218 -1.21 -26.29 8.62
C LEU A 218 -1.30 -27.82 8.77
N LEU A 219 -1.38 -28.57 7.67
CA LEU A 219 -1.57 -30.03 7.73
C LEU A 219 -0.40 -30.75 8.43
N PRO A 220 0.88 -30.41 8.18
CA PRO A 220 1.99 -30.98 8.94
C PRO A 220 1.89 -30.71 10.45
N ALA A 221 1.54 -29.47 10.84
CA ALA A 221 1.39 -29.11 12.25
C ALA A 221 0.25 -29.89 12.94
N LEU A 222 -0.87 -30.11 12.24
CA LEU A 222 -1.98 -30.90 12.78
C LEU A 222 -1.60 -32.38 12.97
N ARG A 223 -0.82 -32.97 12.06
CA ARG A 223 -0.33 -34.36 12.18
C ARG A 223 0.63 -34.57 13.35
N THR A 224 1.27 -33.52 13.85
CA THR A 224 2.09 -33.60 15.06
C THR A 224 1.30 -33.41 16.35
N LEU A 225 0.10 -32.83 16.27
CA LEU A 225 -0.74 -32.54 17.43
C LEU A 225 -1.80 -33.63 17.69
N PHE A 226 -2.17 -34.40 16.67
CA PHE A 226 -3.14 -35.48 16.71
C PHE A 226 -2.55 -36.76 16.10
#